data_AF-A0A1A8V692-F1
#
_entry.id   AF-A0A1A8V692-F1
#
_cell.length_a   1.000
_cell.length_b   1.000
_cell.length_c   1.000
_cell.angle_alpha   90.00
_cell.angle_beta   90.00
_cell.angle_gamma   90.00
#
_symmetry.space_group_name_H-M   'P 1'
#
loop_
_entity.id
_entity.type
_entity.pdbx_description
1 polymer ?
#
loop_
_entity_poly.entity_id
_entity_poly.type
_entity_poly.pdbx_seq_one_letter_code
_entity_poly.pdbx_strand_id
1 'polypeptide(L)'
;GHDSQWSPSPCSRCVCSRGRVSCAAHPCPQLTCSPGQSLLVPPGKCCPRCGGNGASCSWQGGIYRDGEEWKPTICSRCSCSNGKVQCWVVECPQVACRAHENLVIQPGRCCPR
;
A
#
# COMPACT_ATOMS: atom_id res chain seq x y z
N GLY A 1 27.61 28.96 5.97
CA GLY A 1 26.67 28.90 7.11
C GLY A 1 26.60 27.46 7.56
N HIS A 2 26.95 27.18 8.81
CA HIS A 2 27.41 25.86 9.26
C HIS A 2 26.38 25.01 10.04
N ASP A 3 25.10 25.43 10.07
CA ASP A 3 24.06 24.77 10.88
C ASP A 3 22.80 24.47 10.04
N SER A 4 22.91 23.50 9.13
CA SER A 4 21.76 23.04 8.33
C SER A 4 20.99 21.94 9.07
N GLN A 5 19.66 22.05 9.10
CA GLN A 5 18.74 21.03 9.60
C GLN A 5 17.86 20.52 8.45
N TRP A 6 17.67 19.19 8.37
CA TRP A 6 16.77 18.57 7.40
C TRP A 6 16.08 17.34 7.98
N SER A 7 15.03 16.88 7.30
CA SER A 7 14.25 15.71 7.70
C SER A 7 14.26 14.69 6.55
N PRO A 8 15.14 13.66 6.59
CA PRO A 8 15.21 12.67 5.51
C PRO A 8 14.01 11.71 5.51
N SER A 9 13.28 11.63 6.62
CA SER A 9 11.99 10.95 6.70
C SER A 9 11.04 11.72 7.62
N PRO A 10 9.72 11.45 7.58
CA PRO A 10 8.78 12.03 8.54
C PRO A 10 9.16 11.76 10.00
N CYS A 11 9.92 10.70 10.26
CA CYS A 11 10.31 10.24 11.59
C CYS A 11 11.72 10.65 12.03
N SER A 12 12.44 11.45 11.25
CA SER A 12 13.83 11.77 11.60
C SER A 12 14.17 13.22 11.31
N ARG A 13 15.05 13.77 12.14
CA ARG A 13 15.61 15.10 11.99
C ARG A 13 17.12 15.02 12.13
N CYS A 14 17.81 15.49 11.12
CA CYS A 14 19.25 15.54 11.05
C CYS A 14 19.74 16.98 11.14
N VAL A 15 20.85 17.17 11.85
CA VAL A 15 21.55 18.45 11.96
C VAL A 15 22.99 18.23 11.57
N CYS A 16 23.51 19.08 10.69
CA CYS A 16 24.94 19.18 10.45
C CYS A 16 25.50 20.24 11.39
N SER A 17 26.45 19.84 12.24
CA SER A 17 27.16 20.75 13.14
C SER A 17 28.65 20.44 13.07
N ARG A 18 29.48 21.45 12.78
CA ARG A 18 30.95 21.33 12.69
C ARG A 18 31.43 20.16 11.79
N GLY A 19 30.77 19.94 10.67
CA GLY A 19 31.10 18.87 9.72
C GLY A 19 30.65 17.46 10.14
N ARG A 20 29.92 17.32 11.25
CA ARG A 20 29.33 16.07 11.70
C ARG A 20 27.82 16.11 11.56
N VAL A 21 27.26 15.07 10.95
CA VAL A 21 25.81 14.86 10.89
C VAL A 21 25.36 14.08 12.12
N SER A 22 24.34 14.59 12.80
CA SER A 22 23.67 13.92 13.90
C SER A 22 22.17 13.86 13.62
N CYS A 23 21.63 12.65 13.58
CA CYS A 23 20.22 12.40 13.31
C CYS A 23 19.53 11.84 14.56
N ALA A 24 18.36 12.38 14.89
CA ALA A 24 17.50 11.88 15.95
C ALA A 24 16.16 11.43 15.36
N ALA A 25 15.65 10.31 15.86
CA ALA A 25 14.28 9.89 15.56
C ALA A 25 13.28 10.75 16.35
N HIS A 26 12.16 11.10 15.74
CA HIS A 26 11.03 11.72 16.43
C HIS A 26 10.28 10.64 17.23
N PRO A 27 10.24 10.73 18.58
CA PRO A 27 9.50 9.76 19.37
C PRO A 27 8.00 9.93 19.16
N CYS A 28 7.29 8.81 19.02
CA CYS A 28 5.84 8.82 18.91
C CYS A 28 5.18 8.66 20.29
N PRO A 29 4.01 9.30 20.50
CA PRO A 29 3.25 9.11 21.72
C PRO A 29 2.77 7.66 21.83
N GLN A 30 2.75 7.13 23.05
CA GLN A 30 2.07 5.87 23.34
C GLN A 30 0.56 6.10 23.28
N LEU A 31 -0.14 5.28 22.51
CA LEU A 31 -1.56 5.46 22.20
C LEU A 31 -2.32 4.15 22.46
N THR A 32 -3.46 4.26 23.15
CA THR A 32 -4.41 3.17 23.34
C THR A 32 -5.71 3.54 22.65
N CYS A 33 -6.17 2.73 21.69
CA CYS A 33 -7.35 3.02 20.89
C CYS A 33 -8.63 2.45 21.51
N SER A 34 -9.76 3.09 21.22
CA SER A 34 -11.08 2.61 21.63
C SER A 34 -11.46 1.30 20.92
N PRO A 35 -12.41 0.50 21.44
CA PRO A 35 -12.91 -0.68 20.76
C PRO A 35 -13.39 -0.35 19.33
N GLY A 36 -12.97 -1.15 18.35
CA GLY A 36 -13.27 -0.92 16.93
C GLY A 36 -12.30 0.01 16.19
N GLN A 37 -11.26 0.51 16.87
CA GLN A 37 -10.17 1.27 16.28
C GLN A 37 -8.85 0.51 16.37
N SER A 38 -7.93 0.81 15.47
CA SER A 38 -6.55 0.33 15.50
C SER A 38 -5.57 1.46 15.21
N LEU A 39 -4.31 1.21 15.57
CA LEU A 39 -3.21 2.12 15.26
C LEU A 39 -2.90 2.06 13.77
N LEU A 40 -3.12 3.16 13.07
CA LEU A 40 -2.74 3.31 11.65
C LEU A 40 -1.74 4.44 11.51
N VAL A 41 -0.72 4.26 10.66
CA VAL A 41 0.23 5.32 10.29
C VAL A 41 -0.21 5.89 8.94
N PRO A 42 -0.74 7.13 8.89
CA PRO A 42 -1.15 7.71 7.62
C PRO A 42 0.04 7.92 6.67
N PRO A 43 -0.18 7.85 5.34
CA PRO A 43 0.86 8.17 4.36
C PRO A 43 1.49 9.54 4.64
N GLY A 44 2.84 9.59 4.64
CA GLY A 44 3.60 10.81 4.88
C GLY A 44 3.64 11.30 6.34
N LYS A 45 3.08 10.54 7.30
CA LYS A 45 3.18 10.85 8.74
C LYS A 45 4.13 9.88 9.42
N CYS A 46 4.75 10.33 10.51
CA CYS A 46 5.59 9.47 11.32
C CYS A 46 4.79 8.62 12.30
N CYS A 47 3.89 9.25 13.04
CA CYS A 47 3.26 8.62 14.19
C CYS A 47 1.90 8.04 13.87
N PRO A 48 1.56 6.90 14.50
CA PRO A 48 0.25 6.30 14.35
C PRO A 48 -0.83 7.18 14.97
N ARG A 49 -2.05 7.01 14.49
CA ARG A 49 -3.27 7.54 15.09
C ARG A 49 -4.29 6.42 15.18
N CYS A 50 -5.25 6.55 16.09
CA CYS A 50 -6.40 5.67 16.10
C CYS A 50 -7.30 6.01 14.93
N GLY A 51 -7.59 5.03 14.08
CA GLY A 51 -8.66 5.12 13.09
C GLY A 51 -9.52 3.88 13.14
N GLY A 52 -10.74 4.00 12.60
CA GLY A 52 -11.64 2.86 12.50
C GLY A 52 -11.03 1.76 11.63
N ASN A 53 -11.33 0.51 11.96
CA ASN A 53 -10.81 -0.66 11.24
C ASN A 53 -11.40 -0.84 9.82
N GLY A 54 -12.04 0.21 9.28
CA GLY A 54 -12.94 0.16 8.12
C GLY A 54 -14.10 -0.82 8.30
N ALA A 55 -15.13 -0.70 7.48
CA ALA A 55 -16.14 -1.77 7.39
C ALA A 55 -15.59 -2.95 6.58
N SER A 56 -15.78 -4.18 7.09
CA SER A 56 -15.51 -5.39 6.32
C SER A 56 -16.48 -5.52 5.14
N CYS A 57 -16.04 -6.16 4.07
CA CYS A 57 -16.83 -6.45 2.90
C CYS A 57 -17.35 -7.89 2.93
N SER A 58 -18.60 -8.09 2.49
CA SER A 58 -19.13 -9.43 2.19
C SER A 58 -19.09 -9.66 0.69
N TRP A 59 -18.46 -10.74 0.25
CA TRP A 59 -18.33 -11.06 -1.18
C TRP A 59 -18.31 -12.57 -1.41
N GLN A 60 -19.25 -13.07 -2.23
CA GLN A 60 -19.40 -14.50 -2.56
C GLN A 60 -19.38 -15.44 -1.34
N GLY A 61 -19.98 -15.02 -0.22
CA GLY A 61 -20.02 -15.80 1.02
C GLY A 61 -18.76 -15.70 1.90
N GLY A 62 -17.72 -14.99 1.46
CA GLY A 62 -16.54 -14.65 2.26
C GLY A 62 -16.64 -13.27 2.90
N ILE A 63 -15.95 -13.09 4.03
CA ILE A 63 -15.79 -11.80 4.71
C ILE A 63 -14.34 -11.34 4.53
N TYR A 64 -14.16 -10.15 3.98
CA TYR A 64 -12.85 -9.54 3.70
C TYR A 64 -12.70 -8.28 4.53
N ARG A 65 -11.54 -8.08 5.16
CA ARG A 65 -11.24 -6.91 5.99
C ARG A 65 -11.03 -5.67 5.12
N ASP A 66 -11.25 -4.49 5.69
CA ASP A 66 -10.87 -3.25 5.01
C ASP A 66 -9.39 -3.25 4.63
N GLY A 67 -9.09 -2.85 3.39
CA GLY A 67 -7.76 -2.90 2.81
C GLY A 67 -7.32 -4.28 2.33
N GLU A 68 -8.11 -5.33 2.53
CA GLU A 68 -7.78 -6.67 2.03
C GLU A 68 -7.94 -6.74 0.51
N GLU A 69 -6.95 -7.34 -0.16
CA GLU A 69 -6.95 -7.63 -1.58
C GLU A 69 -6.96 -9.13 -1.83
N TRP A 70 -7.75 -9.57 -2.81
CA TRP A 70 -7.80 -10.97 -3.24
C TRP A 70 -7.87 -11.10 -4.76
N LYS A 71 -7.57 -12.28 -5.29
CA LYS A 71 -7.59 -12.59 -6.72
C LYS A 71 -8.58 -13.71 -6.98
N PRO A 72 -9.83 -13.39 -7.35
CA PRO A 72 -10.82 -14.42 -7.68
C PRO A 72 -10.40 -15.30 -8.86
N THR A 73 -9.70 -14.71 -9.83
CA THR A 73 -9.14 -15.44 -10.98
C THR A 73 -7.72 -14.94 -11.27
N ILE A 74 -7.00 -15.63 -12.16
CA ILE A 74 -5.68 -15.19 -12.62
C ILE A 74 -5.70 -13.83 -13.33
N CYS A 75 -6.87 -13.38 -13.78
CA CYS A 75 -7.09 -12.15 -14.54
C CYS A 75 -7.84 -11.07 -13.78
N SER A 76 -8.23 -11.31 -12.52
CA SER A 76 -8.96 -10.34 -11.74
C SER A 76 -8.30 -10.09 -10.39
N ARG A 77 -8.49 -8.88 -9.89
CA ARG A 77 -8.12 -8.50 -8.54
C ARG A 77 -9.29 -7.74 -7.95
N CYS A 78 -9.58 -8.00 -6.69
CA CYS A 78 -10.57 -7.28 -5.93
C CYS A 78 -9.93 -6.71 -4.66
N SER A 79 -10.46 -5.61 -4.16
CA SER A 79 -10.15 -5.06 -2.85
C SER A 79 -11.41 -4.72 -2.07
N CYS A 80 -11.29 -4.75 -0.76
CA CYS A 80 -12.29 -4.20 0.14
C CYS A 80 -11.88 -2.79 0.57
N SER A 81 -12.77 -1.83 0.36
CA SER A 81 -12.60 -0.45 0.82
C SER A 81 -13.87 0.01 1.52
N ASN A 82 -13.78 0.09 2.85
CA ASN A 82 -14.79 0.54 3.79
C ASN A 82 -16.18 -0.03 3.50
N GLY A 83 -16.27 -1.37 3.45
CA GLY A 83 -17.49 -2.12 3.21
C GLY A 83 -17.89 -2.25 1.75
N LYS A 84 -17.14 -1.65 0.82
CA LYS A 84 -17.37 -1.75 -0.62
C LYS A 84 -16.29 -2.59 -1.28
N VAL A 85 -16.73 -3.59 -2.04
CA VAL A 85 -15.84 -4.39 -2.89
C VAL A 85 -15.61 -3.63 -4.20
N GLN A 86 -14.35 -3.49 -4.60
CA GLN A 86 -13.96 -3.00 -5.91
C GLN A 86 -13.18 -4.08 -6.63
N CYS A 87 -13.58 -4.45 -7.83
CA CYS A 87 -12.90 -5.46 -8.64
C CYS A 87 -12.46 -4.87 -9.97
N TRP A 88 -11.28 -5.28 -10.43
CA TRP A 88 -10.67 -4.84 -11.68
C TRP A 88 -10.15 -6.06 -12.44
N VAL A 89 -10.26 -6.01 -13.76
CA VAL A 89 -9.65 -7.00 -14.65
C VAL A 89 -8.25 -6.50 -15.02
N VAL A 90 -7.29 -7.42 -15.10
CA VAL A 90 -5.93 -7.10 -15.54
C VAL A 90 -5.98 -6.63 -16.98
N GLU A 91 -5.52 -5.41 -17.22
CA GLU A 91 -5.32 -4.90 -18.57
C GLU A 91 -4.03 -5.48 -19.16
N CYS A 92 -4.14 -6.10 -20.32
CA CYS A 92 -3.01 -6.69 -21.01
C CYS A 92 -2.38 -5.69 -21.99
N PRO A 93 -1.04 -5.66 -22.08
CA PRO A 93 -0.36 -4.83 -23.06
C PRO A 93 -0.76 -5.25 -24.48
N GLN A 94 -0.80 -4.27 -25.39
CA GLN A 94 -0.94 -4.57 -26.82
C GLN A 94 0.37 -5.18 -27.32
N VAL A 95 0.29 -6.35 -27.94
CA VAL A 95 1.45 -7.09 -28.44
C VAL A 95 1.30 -7.27 -29.95
N ALA A 96 2.35 -6.94 -30.71
CA ALA A 96 2.40 -7.16 -32.15
C ALA A 96 3.41 -8.26 -32.46
N CYS A 97 2.94 -9.31 -33.12
CA CYS A 97 3.77 -10.42 -33.59
C CYS A 97 4.45 -10.11 -34.92
N ARG A 98 5.62 -10.70 -35.17
CA ARG A 98 6.23 -10.69 -36.50
C ARG A 98 5.45 -11.60 -37.45
N ALA A 99 5.71 -11.45 -38.75
CA ALA A 99 5.18 -12.39 -39.73
C ALA A 99 5.61 -13.82 -39.37
N HIS A 100 4.65 -14.74 -39.26
CA HIS A 100 4.79 -16.16 -38.87
C HIS A 100 4.93 -16.45 -37.36
N GLU A 101 4.61 -15.49 -36.48
CA GLU A 101 4.48 -15.71 -35.04
C GLU A 101 3.01 -15.82 -34.61
N ASN A 102 2.75 -16.61 -33.57
CA ASN A 102 1.42 -16.75 -32.96
C ASN A 102 1.44 -16.21 -31.54
N LEU A 103 0.45 -15.38 -31.19
CA LEU A 103 0.19 -15.00 -29.80
C LEU A 103 -0.32 -16.19 -29.02
N VAL A 104 0.31 -16.48 -27.88
CA VAL A 104 -0.11 -17.58 -27.00
C VAL A 104 -0.28 -17.10 -25.57
N ILE A 105 -1.33 -17.59 -24.92
CA ILE A 105 -1.53 -17.43 -23.48
C ILE A 105 -1.05 -18.69 -22.80
N GLN A 106 0.03 -18.59 -22.03
CA GLN A 106 0.58 -19.73 -21.31
C GLN A 106 -0.37 -20.17 -20.18
N PRO A 107 -0.42 -21.48 -19.85
CA PRO A 107 -1.15 -21.97 -18.70
C PRO A 107 -0.79 -21.20 -17.43
N GLY A 108 -1.81 -20.73 -16.70
CA GLY A 108 -1.62 -19.94 -15.48
C GLY A 108 -1.27 -18.47 -15.68
N ARG A 109 -1.23 -17.96 -16.93
CA ARG A 109 -1.07 -16.53 -17.21
C ARG A 109 -2.36 -15.90 -17.70
N CYS A 110 -2.55 -14.63 -17.33
CA CYS A 110 -3.65 -13.85 -17.85
C CYS A 110 -3.35 -13.26 -19.23
N CYS A 111 -2.16 -12.70 -19.41
CA CYS A 111 -1.83 -11.94 -20.61
C CYS A 111 -1.00 -12.76 -21.62
N PRO A 112 -1.22 -12.54 -22.93
CA PRO A 112 -0.39 -13.12 -23.97
C PRO A 112 1.01 -12.50 -23.94
N ARG A 113 1.99 -13.25 -24.45
CA ARG A 113 3.35 -12.76 -24.70
C ARG A 113 3.74 -13.05 -26.14
#